data_AF-A0A9E2AZF1-F1
#
_entry.id   AF-A0A9E2AZF1-F1
#
_cell.length_a   1.000
_cell.length_b   1.000
_cell.length_c   1.000
_cell.angle_alpha   90.00
_cell.angle_beta   90.00
_cell.angle_gamma   90.00
#
_symmetry.space_group_name_H-M   'P 1'
#
loop_
_entity.id
_entity.type
_entity.pdbx_description
1 polymer ?
#
loop_
_entity_poly.entity_id
_entity_poly.type
_entity_poly.pdbx_seq_one_letter_code
_entity_poly.pdbx_strand_id
1 'polypeptide(L)'
;LYQSIEQSELLNQKESSPMIGFGLDYINVAERPNMDFSDNGKDIVMPMVSVSIPIFNKKYKSQTKQNDLQQQEITAQKQERLNALETLLDKANNESISARISYATQTKNLKQAKDAEDILIKSYETGTIDFNDVLDIQELQLKFQMNQIESIRTYYVQSTIINYLTQQ
;
A
#
# COMPACT_ATOMS: atom_id res chain seq x y z
N LEU A 1 -2.62 -2.47 -12.75
CA LEU A 1 -1.88 -1.25 -13.17
C LEU A 1 -0.66 -1.59 -14.00
N TYR A 2 0.38 -2.23 -13.44
CA TYR A 2 1.58 -2.63 -14.21
C TYR A 2 1.25 -3.41 -15.50
N GLN A 3 0.49 -4.50 -15.38
CA GLN A 3 0.03 -5.30 -16.53
C GLN A 3 -0.80 -4.47 -17.53
N SER A 4 -1.55 -3.47 -17.07
CA SER A 4 -2.34 -2.62 -17.97
C SER A 4 -1.46 -1.76 -18.86
N ILE A 5 -0.32 -1.27 -18.32
CA ILE A 5 0.63 -0.47 -19.09
C ILE A 5 1.43 -1.36 -20.04
N GLU A 6 1.74 -2.60 -19.62
CA GLU A 6 2.34 -3.60 -20.52
C GLU A 6 1.44 -3.91 -21.72
N GLN A 7 0.14 -4.14 -21.50
CA GLN A 7 -0.83 -4.32 -22.58
C GLN A 7 -0.99 -3.07 -23.44
N SER A 8 -0.96 -1.88 -22.83
CA SER A 8 -0.99 -0.61 -23.57
C SER A 8 0.25 -0.42 -24.43
N GLU A 9 1.41 -0.88 -23.98
CA GLU A 9 2.65 -0.83 -24.75
C GLU A 9 2.62 -1.81 -25.92
N LEU A 10 2.12 -3.03 -25.68
CA LEU A 10 1.92 -4.01 -26.75
C LEU A 10 0.98 -3.47 -27.84
N LEU A 11 -0.13 -2.86 -27.44
CA LEU A 11 -1.06 -2.21 -28.37
C LEU A 11 -0.39 -1.07 -29.14
N ASN A 12 0.33 -0.18 -28.45
CA ASN A 12 1.07 0.93 -29.06
C ASN A 12 2.09 0.45 -30.11
N GLN A 13 2.78 -0.66 -29.86
CA GLN A 13 3.67 -1.30 -30.83
C GLN A 13 2.91 -1.87 -32.04
N LYS A 14 1.76 -2.52 -31.83
CA LYS A 14 0.92 -3.06 -32.91
C LYS A 14 0.32 -1.96 -33.78
N GLU A 15 -0.13 -0.86 -33.18
CA GLU A 15 -0.64 0.31 -33.91
C GLU A 15 0.43 1.06 -34.72
N SER A 16 1.71 0.89 -34.37
CA SER A 16 2.83 1.42 -35.16
C SER A 16 3.16 0.59 -36.41
N SER A 17 2.56 -0.59 -36.53
CA SER A 17 2.73 -1.49 -37.68
C SER A 17 1.64 -1.24 -38.74
N PRO A 18 1.84 -1.72 -39.99
CA PRO A 18 0.80 -1.66 -41.01
C PRO A 18 -0.52 -2.29 -40.53
N MET A 19 -1.62 -1.58 -40.73
CA MET A 19 -2.97 -2.04 -40.40
C MET A 19 -3.69 -2.47 -41.67
N ILE A 20 -4.40 -3.61 -41.61
CA ILE A 20 -5.24 -4.11 -42.71
C ILE A 20 -6.69 -3.96 -42.28
N GLY A 21 -7.49 -3.28 -43.09
CA GLY A 21 -8.92 -3.09 -42.90
C GLY A 21 -9.74 -3.85 -43.94
N PHE A 22 -10.89 -4.35 -43.52
CA PHE A 22 -11.90 -4.98 -44.38
C PHE A 22 -13.22 -4.22 -44.20
N GLY A 23 -13.88 -3.88 -45.30
CA GLY A 23 -15.17 -3.19 -45.33
C GLY A 23 -16.14 -3.87 -46.28
N LEU A 24 -17.43 -3.64 -46.07
CA LEU A 24 -18.50 -4.16 -46.93
C LEU A 24 -19.63 -3.14 -46.99
N ASP A 25 -19.87 -2.61 -48.18
CA ASP A 25 -20.99 -1.71 -48.43
C ASP A 25 -22.12 -2.45 -49.16
N TYR A 26 -23.36 -2.14 -48.81
CA TYR A 26 -24.55 -2.67 -49.45
C TYR A 26 -25.47 -1.52 -49.86
N ILE A 27 -25.89 -1.52 -51.12
CA ILE A 27 -26.77 -0.50 -51.69
C ILE A 27 -27.99 -1.18 -52.29
N ASN A 28 -29.17 -0.84 -51.76
CA ASN A 28 -30.44 -1.29 -52.34
C ASN A 28 -30.73 -0.50 -53.62
N VAL A 29 -31.00 -1.18 -54.74
CA VAL A 29 -31.22 -0.53 -56.04
C VAL A 29 -32.67 -0.72 -56.47
N ALA A 30 -33.39 0.38 -56.67
CA ALA A 30 -34.75 0.32 -57.22
C ALA A 30 -34.72 0.09 -58.74
N GLU A 31 -35.62 -0.77 -59.21
CA GLU A 31 -35.83 -1.03 -60.64
C GLU A 31 -36.20 0.25 -61.41
N ARG A 32 -35.62 0.43 -62.60
CA ARG A 32 -35.94 1.57 -63.46
C ARG A 32 -36.98 1.17 -64.52
N PRO A 33 -38.10 1.93 -64.66
CA PRO A 33 -39.05 1.68 -65.74
C PRO A 33 -38.43 2.03 -67.10
N ASN A 34 -38.72 1.21 -68.12
CA ASN A 34 -38.24 1.31 -69.51
C ASN A 34 -36.79 0.85 -69.79
N MET A 35 -36.18 0.06 -68.89
CA MET A 35 -34.92 -0.64 -69.18
C MET A 35 -35.09 -2.14 -68.90
N ASP A 36 -34.91 -2.98 -69.91
CA ASP A 36 -34.97 -4.45 -69.79
C ASP A 36 -33.56 -5.03 -69.91
N PHE A 37 -32.91 -5.23 -68.76
CA PHE A 37 -31.65 -5.95 -68.65
C PHE A 37 -31.69 -6.85 -67.41
N SER A 38 -30.99 -7.99 -67.46
CA SER A 38 -31.07 -9.09 -66.47
C SER A 38 -30.72 -8.73 -65.03
N ASP A 39 -30.13 -7.55 -64.83
CA ASP A 39 -29.62 -7.07 -63.53
C ASP A 39 -30.30 -5.77 -63.07
N ASN A 40 -31.41 -5.36 -63.69
CA ASN A 40 -32.18 -4.17 -63.28
C ASN A 40 -32.75 -4.38 -61.87
N GLY A 41 -32.52 -3.42 -60.96
CA GLY A 41 -32.98 -3.47 -59.57
C GLY A 41 -32.26 -4.45 -58.65
N LYS A 42 -31.14 -5.05 -59.07
CA LYS A 42 -30.33 -5.90 -58.18
C LYS A 42 -29.49 -5.03 -57.24
N ASP A 43 -29.51 -5.39 -55.97
CA ASP A 43 -28.71 -4.74 -54.94
C ASP A 43 -27.21 -4.95 -55.19
N ILE A 44 -26.41 -3.97 -54.78
CA ILE A 44 -24.96 -3.96 -54.98
C ILE A 44 -24.27 -4.24 -53.66
N VAL A 45 -23.31 -5.17 -53.69
CA VAL A 45 -22.39 -5.46 -52.57
C VAL A 45 -20.99 -5.06 -52.99
N MET A 46 -20.33 -4.18 -52.23
CA MET A 46 -18.96 -3.71 -52.50
C MET A 46 -18.03 -4.06 -51.33
N PRO A 47 -17.21 -5.12 -51.45
CA PRO A 47 -16.17 -5.39 -50.48
C PRO A 47 -14.99 -4.41 -50.68
N MET A 48 -14.41 -3.95 -49.59
CA MET A 48 -13.22 -3.09 -49.57
C MET A 48 -12.11 -3.72 -48.74
N VAL A 49 -10.87 -3.61 -49.22
CA VAL A 49 -9.67 -3.97 -48.47
C VAL A 49 -8.75 -2.76 -48.45
N SER A 50 -8.27 -2.35 -47.28
CA SER A 50 -7.37 -1.21 -47.11
C SER A 50 -6.11 -1.60 -46.35
N VAL A 51 -4.98 -1.00 -46.71
CA VAL A 51 -3.72 -1.13 -45.98
C VAL A 51 -3.23 0.26 -45.59
N SER A 52 -3.09 0.52 -44.30
CA SER A 52 -2.61 1.78 -43.76
C SER A 52 -1.21 1.60 -43.17
N ILE A 53 -0.23 2.35 -43.66
CA ILE A 53 1.17 2.27 -43.20
C ILE A 53 1.54 3.61 -42.56
N PRO A 54 1.82 3.65 -41.24
CA PRO A 54 2.22 4.89 -40.59
C PRO A 54 3.68 5.24 -40.94
N ILE A 55 3.88 6.41 -41.56
CA ILE A 55 5.21 6.89 -41.99
C ILE A 55 5.93 7.64 -40.84
N PHE A 56 5.18 8.36 -39.99
CA PHE A 56 5.73 9.16 -38.89
C PHE A 56 5.41 8.57 -37.52
N ASN A 57 6.33 7.79 -36.97
CA ASN A 57 6.13 7.07 -35.71
C ASN A 57 6.57 7.83 -34.44
N LYS A 58 6.70 9.16 -34.50
CA LYS A 58 7.11 9.97 -33.33
C LYS A 58 6.15 9.81 -32.15
N LYS A 59 4.83 9.82 -32.41
CA LYS A 59 3.78 9.61 -31.40
C LYS A 59 3.97 8.28 -30.66
N TYR A 60 4.11 7.18 -31.40
CA TYR A 60 4.27 5.84 -30.82
C TYR A 60 5.58 5.71 -30.03
N LYS A 61 6.70 6.25 -30.53
CA LYS A 61 7.97 6.29 -29.79
C LYS A 61 7.88 7.07 -28.48
N SER A 62 7.19 8.21 -28.49
CA SER A 62 6.96 9.01 -27.28
C SER A 62 6.06 8.27 -26.29
N GLN A 63 5.02 7.59 -26.76
CA GLN A 63 4.15 6.78 -25.91
C GLN A 63 4.91 5.59 -25.29
N THR A 64 5.76 4.91 -26.06
CA THR A 64 6.63 3.85 -25.53
C THR A 64 7.50 4.36 -24.40
N LYS A 65 8.12 5.55 -24.55
CA LYS A 65 8.94 6.11 -23.48
C LYS A 65 8.12 6.49 -22.24
N GLN A 66 6.89 6.98 -22.42
CA GLN A 66 5.99 7.24 -21.31
C GLN A 66 5.57 5.96 -20.58
N ASN A 67 5.22 4.91 -21.32
CA ASN A 67 4.84 3.61 -20.75
C ASN A 67 6.01 2.99 -19.97
N ASP A 68 7.24 3.05 -20.51
CA ASP A 68 8.46 2.63 -19.82
C ASP A 68 8.66 3.37 -18.49
N LEU A 69 8.56 4.71 -18.51
CA LEU A 69 8.67 5.52 -17.29
C LEU A 69 7.57 5.21 -16.27
N GLN A 70 6.32 4.99 -16.72
CA GLN A 70 5.22 4.61 -15.83
C GLN A 70 5.43 3.21 -15.21
N GLN A 71 5.98 2.25 -15.95
CA GLN A 71 6.32 0.94 -15.39
C GLN A 71 7.43 1.04 -14.34
N GLN A 72 8.46 1.86 -14.60
CA GLN A 72 9.53 2.13 -13.64
C GLN A 72 8.98 2.82 -12.39
N GLU A 73 8.11 3.81 -12.56
CA GLU A 73 7.42 4.50 -11.46
C GLU A 73 6.63 3.52 -10.59
N ILE A 74 5.79 2.67 -11.18
CA ILE A 74 5.00 1.69 -10.42
C ILE A 74 5.90 0.70 -9.69
N THR A 75 7.00 0.29 -10.31
CA THR A 75 7.97 -0.61 -9.68
C THR A 75 8.64 0.06 -8.49
N ALA A 76 9.05 1.32 -8.63
CA ALA A 76 9.61 2.13 -7.55
C ALA A 76 8.60 2.33 -6.42
N GLN A 77 7.34 2.68 -6.72
CA GLN A 77 6.26 2.81 -5.74
C GLN A 77 5.97 1.49 -5.02
N LYS A 78 6.03 0.36 -5.73
CA LYS A 78 5.89 -0.97 -5.11
C LYS A 78 7.02 -1.23 -4.12
N GLN A 79 8.26 -0.92 -4.49
CA GLN A 79 9.41 -1.08 -3.60
C GLN A 79 9.34 -0.14 -2.40
N GLU A 80 8.97 1.12 -2.61
CA GLU A 80 8.77 2.10 -1.54
C GLU A 80 7.73 1.61 -0.53
N ARG A 81 6.58 1.12 -1.00
CA ARG A 81 5.53 0.55 -0.15
C ARG A 81 6.03 -0.68 0.61
N LEU A 82 6.79 -1.56 -0.04
CA LEU A 82 7.39 -2.72 0.63
C LEU A 82 8.32 -2.28 1.76
N ASN A 83 9.26 -1.37 1.47
CA ASN A 83 10.20 -0.84 2.46
C ASN A 83 9.48 -0.15 3.63
N ALA A 84 8.39 0.58 3.35
CA ALA A 84 7.59 1.23 4.38
C ALA A 84 6.91 0.19 5.29
N LEU A 85 6.36 -0.89 4.72
CA LEU A 85 5.75 -1.98 5.49
C LEU A 85 6.78 -2.74 6.32
N GLU A 86 7.97 -3.03 5.77
CA GLU A 86 9.08 -3.64 6.50
C GLU A 86 9.53 -2.73 7.67
N THR A 87 9.70 -1.44 7.42
CA THR A 87 10.06 -0.47 8.46
C THR A 87 9.02 -0.40 9.57
N LEU A 88 7.73 -0.42 9.22
CA LEU A 88 6.64 -0.44 10.20
C LEU A 88 6.64 -1.72 11.03
N LEU A 89 6.88 -2.87 10.41
CA LEU A 89 6.96 -4.16 11.10
C LEU A 89 8.16 -4.21 12.05
N ASP A 90 9.34 -3.80 11.59
CA ASP A 90 10.56 -3.74 12.40
C ASP A 90 10.39 -2.80 13.60
N LYS A 91 9.77 -1.63 13.37
CA LYS A 91 9.44 -0.70 14.44
C LYS A 91 8.50 -1.34 15.46
N ALA A 92 7.42 -1.99 15.02
CA ALA A 92 6.46 -2.62 15.92
C ALA A 92 7.10 -3.76 16.74
N ASN A 93 7.96 -4.58 16.12
CA ASN A 93 8.73 -5.61 16.81
C ASN A 93 9.63 -5.02 17.89
N ASN A 94 10.41 -3.98 17.54
CA ASN A 94 11.31 -3.32 18.48
C ASN A 94 10.53 -2.67 19.64
N GLU A 95 9.44 -1.95 19.34
CA GLU A 95 8.60 -1.32 20.38
C GLU A 95 7.94 -2.36 21.30
N SER A 96 7.52 -3.51 20.76
CA SER A 96 7.00 -4.64 21.54
C SER A 96 8.06 -5.22 22.50
N ILE A 97 9.30 -5.40 22.03
CA ILE A 97 10.42 -5.87 22.85
C ILE A 97 10.76 -4.83 23.93
N SER A 98 10.89 -3.55 23.54
CA SER A 98 11.13 -2.45 24.48
C SER A 98 10.05 -2.36 25.55
N ALA A 99 8.78 -2.54 25.21
CA ALA A 99 7.68 -2.55 26.17
C ALA A 99 7.84 -3.66 27.23
N ARG A 100 8.26 -4.86 26.82
CA ARG A 100 8.54 -5.98 27.75
C ARG A 100 9.72 -5.66 28.67
N ILE A 101 10.79 -5.07 28.14
CA ILE A 101 11.96 -4.64 28.92
C ILE A 101 11.54 -3.56 29.93
N SER A 102 10.79 -2.55 29.50
CA SER A 102 10.27 -1.48 30.35
C SER A 102 9.40 -2.05 31.48
N TYR A 103 8.50 -2.98 31.18
CA TYR A 103 7.70 -3.67 32.20
C TYR A 103 8.57 -4.40 33.24
N ALA A 104 9.60 -5.14 32.78
CA ALA A 104 10.50 -5.88 33.67
C ALA A 104 11.32 -4.93 34.57
N THR A 105 11.88 -3.86 33.99
CA THR A 105 12.57 -2.80 34.74
C THR A 105 11.64 -2.17 35.76
N GLN A 106 10.41 -1.88 35.35
CA GLN A 106 9.45 -1.21 36.20
C GLN A 106 8.99 -2.09 37.37
N THR A 107 8.90 -3.40 37.13
CA THR A 107 8.65 -4.41 38.18
C THR A 107 9.78 -4.44 39.22
N LYS A 108 11.04 -4.37 38.77
CA LYS A 108 12.20 -4.32 39.69
C LYS A 108 12.22 -3.03 40.52
N ASN A 109 11.98 -1.90 39.87
CA ASN A 109 11.94 -0.59 40.54
C ASN A 109 10.80 -0.50 41.56
N LEU A 110 9.63 -1.06 41.24
CA LEU A 110 8.51 -1.15 42.19
C LEU A 110 8.89 -1.98 43.42
N LYS A 111 9.58 -3.10 43.23
CA LYS A 111 10.07 -3.92 44.35
C LYS A 111 11.04 -3.12 45.23
N GLN A 112 12.02 -2.45 44.64
CA GLN A 112 12.97 -1.62 45.38
C GLN A 112 12.29 -0.47 46.13
N ALA A 113 11.27 0.15 45.54
CA ALA A 113 10.50 1.20 46.20
C ALA A 113 9.70 0.68 47.41
N LYS A 114 9.18 -0.55 47.34
CA LYS A 114 8.56 -1.22 48.49
C LYS A 114 9.56 -1.55 49.60
N ASP A 115 10.71 -2.09 49.22
CA ASP A 115 11.80 -2.37 50.17
C ASP A 115 12.26 -1.07 50.87
N ALA A 116 12.27 0.07 50.16
CA ALA A 116 12.58 1.38 50.71
C ALA A 116 11.45 1.94 51.60
N GLU A 117 10.18 1.76 51.21
CA GLU A 117 9.03 2.13 52.03
C GLU A 117 9.09 1.43 53.41
N ASP A 118 9.40 0.13 53.44
CA ASP A 118 9.55 -0.63 54.70
C ASP A 118 10.62 -0.05 55.63
N ILE A 119 11.71 0.50 55.07
CA ILE A 119 12.79 1.15 55.84
C ILE A 119 12.34 2.53 56.32
N LEU A 120 11.67 3.31 55.47
CA LEU A 120 11.18 4.64 55.80
C LEU A 120 10.11 4.59 56.89
N ILE A 121 9.17 3.65 56.82
CA ILE A 121 8.15 3.45 57.85
C ILE A 121 8.79 3.17 59.21
N LYS A 122 9.77 2.24 59.28
CA LYS A 122 10.50 1.96 60.53
C LYS A 122 11.23 3.18 61.08
N SER A 123 11.81 3.99 60.20
CA SER A 123 12.55 5.20 60.59
C SER A 123 11.61 6.32 61.05
N TYR A 124 10.40 6.38 60.49
CA TYR A 124 9.34 7.28 60.91
C TYR A 124 8.80 6.88 62.30
N GLU A 125 8.59 5.59 62.55
CA GLU A 125 8.18 5.07 63.86
C GLU A 125 9.20 5.39 64.97
N THR A 126 10.49 5.44 64.64
CA THR A 126 11.56 5.84 65.56
C THR A 126 11.76 7.37 65.64
N GLY A 127 10.89 8.16 64.99
CA GLY A 127 10.92 9.63 65.00
C GLY A 127 12.14 10.24 64.30
N THR A 128 12.80 9.50 63.42
CA THR A 128 14.07 9.89 62.79
C THR A 128 13.88 10.59 61.44
N ILE A 129 12.71 10.42 60.80
CA ILE A 129 12.33 11.06 59.53
C ILE A 129 10.90 11.61 59.58
N ASP A 130 10.54 12.45 58.60
CA ASP A 130 9.21 13.05 58.48
C ASP A 130 8.26 12.19 57.64
N PHE A 131 6.94 12.35 57.85
CA PHE A 131 5.92 11.60 57.10
C PHE A 131 5.98 11.86 55.57
N ASN A 132 6.48 13.03 55.16
CA ASN A 132 6.58 13.39 53.74
C ASN A 132 7.49 12.42 52.96
N ASP A 133 8.56 11.89 53.58
CA ASP A 133 9.44 10.92 52.91
C ASP A 133 8.70 9.60 52.60
N VAL A 134 7.75 9.22 53.47
CA VAL A 134 6.88 8.05 53.26
C VAL A 134 5.84 8.32 52.16
N LEU A 135 5.33 9.56 52.06
CA LEU A 135 4.42 9.94 50.99
C LEU A 135 5.14 9.93 49.62
N ASP A 136 6.36 10.48 49.55
CA ASP A 136 7.14 10.55 48.32
C ASP A 136 7.44 9.15 47.74
N ILE A 137 7.76 8.17 48.61
CA ILE A 137 8.01 6.80 48.14
C ILE A 137 6.73 6.12 47.65
N GLN A 138 5.57 6.42 48.24
CA GLN A 138 4.28 5.91 47.78
C GLN A 138 3.90 6.50 46.42
N GLU A 139 4.13 7.79 46.21
CA GLU A 139 3.96 8.42 44.89
C GLU A 139 4.88 7.78 43.83
N LEU A 140 6.13 7.48 44.19
CA LEU A 140 7.06 6.80 43.31
C LEU A 140 6.58 5.38 42.95
N GLN A 141 6.06 4.63 43.93
CA GLN A 141 5.44 3.32 43.68
C GLN A 141 4.24 3.43 42.72
N LEU A 142 3.38 4.44 42.90
CA LEU A 142 2.23 4.65 42.01
C LEU A 142 2.69 4.94 40.58
N LYS A 143 3.65 5.85 40.40
CA LYS A 143 4.25 6.14 39.09
C LYS A 143 4.79 4.88 38.43
N PHE A 144 5.47 4.05 39.22
CA PHE A 144 5.97 2.77 38.77
C PHE A 144 4.86 1.82 38.31
N GLN A 145 3.77 1.69 39.05
CA GLN A 145 2.62 0.89 38.65
C GLN A 145 1.95 1.41 37.37
N MET A 146 1.79 2.73 37.22
CA MET A 146 1.23 3.34 36.02
C MET A 146 2.07 3.03 34.78
N ASN A 147 3.39 3.12 34.89
CA ASN A 147 4.31 2.77 33.81
C ASN A 147 4.26 1.27 33.44
N GLN A 148 3.95 0.37 34.39
CA GLN A 148 3.72 -1.05 34.06
C GLN A 148 2.48 -1.22 33.17
N ILE A 149 1.38 -0.53 33.51
CA ILE A 149 0.15 -0.55 32.73
C ILE A 149 0.39 0.00 31.33
N GLU A 150 1.12 1.11 31.22
CA GLU A 150 1.49 1.68 29.92
C GLU A 150 2.35 0.71 29.10
N SER A 151 3.32 0.05 29.72
CA SER A 151 4.15 -0.96 29.05
C SER A 151 3.32 -2.13 28.53
N ILE A 152 2.35 -2.62 29.32
CA ILE A 152 1.44 -3.69 28.90
C ILE A 152 0.57 -3.22 27.72
N ARG A 153 -0.01 -2.02 27.80
CA ARG A 153 -0.83 -1.44 26.74
C ARG A 153 -0.02 -1.35 25.44
N THR A 154 1.19 -0.78 25.51
CA THR A 154 2.08 -0.65 24.35
C THR A 154 2.38 -2.01 23.75
N TYR A 155 2.73 -3.01 24.55
CA TYR A 155 2.96 -4.37 24.07
C TYR A 155 1.79 -4.91 23.23
N TYR A 156 0.56 -4.84 23.73
CA TYR A 156 -0.61 -5.34 23.01
C TYR A 156 -0.95 -4.54 21.75
N VAL A 157 -0.77 -3.21 21.77
CA VAL A 157 -0.94 -2.37 20.58
C VAL A 157 0.05 -2.80 19.49
N GLN A 158 1.33 -2.98 19.84
CA GLN A 158 2.35 -3.40 18.89
C GLN A 158 2.13 -4.83 18.39
N SER A 159 1.71 -5.76 19.26
CA SER A 159 1.32 -7.11 18.84
C SER A 159 0.16 -7.09 17.84
N THR A 160 -0.79 -6.17 17.99
CA THR A 160 -1.89 -6.01 17.03
C THR A 160 -1.38 -5.52 15.68
N ILE A 161 -0.44 -4.55 15.67
CA ILE A 161 0.20 -4.05 14.44
C ILE A 161 1.00 -5.18 13.75
N ILE A 162 1.80 -5.93 14.51
CA ILE A 162 2.56 -7.08 13.99
C ILE A 162 1.61 -8.11 13.36
N ASN A 163 0.53 -8.47 14.06
CA ASN A 163 -0.46 -9.42 13.52
C ASN A 163 -1.13 -8.90 12.25
N TYR A 164 -1.51 -7.63 12.20
CA TYR A 164 -2.11 -7.02 11.02
C TYR A 164 -1.17 -7.02 9.81
N LEU A 165 0.14 -6.80 10.03
CA LEU A 165 1.13 -6.78 8.97
C LEU A 165 1.59 -8.19 8.51
N THR A 166 1.39 -9.23 9.34
CA THR A 166 1.89 -10.59 9.08
C THR A 166 0.80 -11.61 8.73
N GLN A 167 -0.45 -11.40 9.16
CA GLN A 167 -1.59 -12.25 8.79
C GLN A 167 -2.33 -11.64 7.58
N GLN A 168 -1.81 -11.90 6.38
CA GLN A 168 -2.54 -11.82 5.11
C GLN A 168 -2.36 -13.12 4.33
#